data_AF-A0A2P4XTZ4-F1
#
_entry.id   AF-A0A2P4XTZ4-F1
#
_cell.length_a   1.000
_cell.length_b   1.000
_cell.length_c   1.000
_cell.angle_alpha   90.00
_cell.angle_beta   90.00
_cell.angle_gamma   90.00
#
_symmetry.space_group_name_H-M   'P 1'
#
loop_
_entity.id
_entity.type
_entity.pdbx_description
1 polymer ?
#
loop_
_entity_poly.entity_id
_entity_poly.type
_entity_poly.pdbx_seq_one_letter_code
_entity_poly.pdbx_strand_id
1 'polypeptide(L)'
;MTSDPEVASAIQYTPLSAKTDKLRVMKGNKGTNLEFAVSHLTHSFAKVAKDVNILTAMYLQVTDIKTILAMWPSMAEQIALDEYSGDFELLGRCEQFLVTIRAIPMAKEKLQCLLLKLEIASRAEHLKQTVELVTRALNQICTSSKFTEVIRLLRDFGNLANEEFAANYKTRFSLESLLKMDHTKAFDKKTTIFDGFLQVLRVRPHTQ
;
A
#
# COMPACT_ATOMS: atom_id res chain seq x y z
N MET A 1 82.00 26.72 -32.85
CA MET A 1 80.93 26.06 -33.64
C MET A 1 80.86 24.65 -33.10
N THR A 2 79.86 24.18 -32.36
CA THR A 2 78.44 24.54 -32.13
C THR A 2 78.08 23.87 -30.78
N SER A 3 77.65 24.59 -29.75
CA SER A 3 76.25 24.67 -29.28
C SER A 3 75.48 23.34 -29.25
N ASP A 4 75.30 22.79 -28.04
CA ASP A 4 74.18 21.91 -27.68
C ASP A 4 73.43 22.53 -26.50
N PRO A 5 72.15 22.93 -26.68
CA PRO A 5 71.20 23.08 -25.60
C PRO A 5 70.05 22.07 -25.72
N GLU A 6 69.67 21.52 -24.56
CA GLU A 6 68.27 21.39 -24.10
C GLU A 6 67.28 20.54 -24.91
N VAL A 7 66.92 19.37 -24.37
CA VAL A 7 65.57 18.79 -24.53
C VAL A 7 65.05 18.37 -23.16
N ALA A 8 64.50 19.34 -22.43
CA ALA A 8 63.55 19.06 -21.35
C ALA A 8 62.17 18.88 -22.00
N SER A 9 61.67 17.65 -22.07
CA SER A 9 60.32 17.36 -22.56
C SER A 9 59.29 17.83 -21.53
N ALA A 10 58.40 18.73 -21.98
CA ALA A 10 57.27 19.22 -21.22
C ALA A 10 56.28 18.07 -20.93
N ILE A 11 56.08 17.76 -19.65
CA ILE A 11 54.92 16.97 -19.21
C ILE A 11 53.71 17.92 -19.24
N GLN A 12 52.82 17.73 -20.22
CA GLN A 12 51.49 18.33 -20.20
C GLN A 12 50.70 17.76 -19.01
N TYR A 13 50.52 18.56 -17.96
CA TYR A 13 49.50 18.30 -16.95
C TYR A 13 48.11 18.59 -17.54
N THR A 14 47.41 17.55 -17.96
CA THR A 14 45.95 17.61 -18.09
C THR A 14 45.34 17.60 -16.69
N PRO A 15 44.52 18.59 -16.28
CA PRO A 15 43.86 18.54 -14.98
C PRO A 15 42.85 17.38 -14.99
N LEU A 16 43.01 16.44 -14.06
CA LEU A 16 41.95 15.47 -13.76
C LEU A 16 40.73 16.26 -13.30
N SER A 17 39.64 16.15 -14.06
CA SER A 17 38.30 16.58 -13.63
C SER A 17 37.94 15.82 -12.35
N ALA A 18 38.23 16.40 -11.20
CA ALA A 18 37.77 15.90 -9.91
C ALA A 18 36.24 16.00 -9.90
N LYS A 19 35.55 14.86 -10.07
CA LYS A 19 34.17 14.74 -9.63
C LYS A 19 34.18 14.95 -8.11
N THR A 20 33.79 16.13 -7.66
CA THR A 20 33.55 16.42 -6.24
C THR A 20 32.44 15.49 -5.77
N ASP A 21 32.81 14.42 -5.09
CA ASP A 21 31.86 13.46 -4.53
C ASP A 21 31.08 14.19 -3.42
N LYS A 22 29.76 14.32 -3.60
CA LYS A 22 28.91 15.04 -2.63
C LYS A 22 28.91 14.30 -1.30
N LEU A 23 29.06 15.04 -0.20
CA LEU A 23 29.06 14.46 1.15
C LEU A 23 27.67 13.91 1.48
N ARG A 24 27.63 12.65 1.90
CA ARG A 24 26.39 11.96 2.32
C ARG A 24 26.41 11.68 3.81
N VAL A 25 25.43 12.24 4.52
CA VAL A 25 25.18 11.98 5.94
C VAL A 25 24.20 10.82 6.07
N MET A 26 23.22 10.74 5.17
CA MET A 26 22.25 9.65 5.13
C MET A 26 22.88 8.42 4.46
N LYS A 27 22.96 7.31 5.19
CA LYS A 27 23.65 6.10 4.72
C LYS A 27 22.70 5.03 4.18
N GLY A 28 23.24 4.17 3.31
CA GLY A 28 22.57 2.97 2.79
C GLY A 28 21.26 3.24 2.04
N ASN A 29 20.34 2.28 2.09
CA ASN A 29 19.06 2.34 1.38
C ASN A 29 18.22 3.56 1.77
N LYS A 30 18.37 4.06 3.01
CA LYS A 30 17.65 5.23 3.50
C LYS A 30 18.01 6.48 2.70
N GLY A 31 19.30 6.76 2.53
CA GLY A 31 19.79 7.88 1.72
C GLY A 31 19.39 7.74 0.27
N THR A 32 19.54 6.56 -0.33
CA THR A 32 19.16 6.31 -1.73
C THR A 32 17.66 6.53 -1.98
N ASN A 33 16.79 6.05 -1.09
CA ASN A 33 15.34 6.22 -1.23
C ASN A 33 14.91 7.68 -1.08
N LEU A 34 15.53 8.42 -0.16
CA LEU A 34 15.29 9.86 -0.03
C LEU A 34 15.79 10.64 -1.25
N GLU A 35 16.99 10.32 -1.75
CA GLU A 35 17.56 10.94 -2.95
C GLU A 35 16.62 10.74 -4.15
N PHE A 36 16.08 9.54 -4.32
CA PHE A 36 15.10 9.25 -5.35
C PHE A 36 13.81 10.06 -5.17
N ALA A 37 13.25 10.10 -3.94
CA ALA A 37 12.03 10.83 -3.64
C ALA A 37 12.14 12.34 -3.97
N VAL A 38 13.31 12.94 -3.81
CA VAL A 38 13.53 14.38 -4.06
C VAL A 38 14.18 14.69 -5.41
N SER A 39 14.53 13.67 -6.19
CA SER A 39 15.26 13.82 -7.46
C SER A 39 14.46 14.57 -8.52
N HIS A 40 13.15 14.34 -8.58
CA HIS A 40 12.26 14.94 -9.57
C HIS A 40 11.86 16.39 -9.23
N LEU A 41 12.14 16.85 -8.01
CA LEU A 41 11.81 18.21 -7.57
C LEU A 41 12.71 19.21 -8.29
N THR A 42 12.15 19.98 -9.22
CA THR A 42 12.90 21.00 -9.98
C THR A 42 12.95 22.36 -9.29
N HIS A 43 12.07 22.59 -8.31
CA HIS A 43 11.97 23.83 -7.56
C HIS A 43 12.91 23.81 -6.35
N SER A 44 13.30 24.99 -5.85
CA SER A 44 14.15 25.08 -4.67
C SER A 44 13.46 24.45 -3.45
N PHE A 45 14.23 23.76 -2.62
CA PHE A 45 13.70 23.14 -1.39
C PHE A 45 13.10 24.16 -0.43
N ALA A 46 13.53 25.42 -0.49
CA ALA A 46 12.90 26.50 0.27
C ALA A 46 11.43 26.75 -0.16
N LYS A 47 11.11 26.62 -1.46
CA LYS A 47 9.72 26.70 -1.94
C LYS A 47 8.91 25.49 -1.49
N VAL A 48 9.49 24.30 -1.57
CA VAL A 48 8.86 23.06 -1.10
C VAL A 48 8.59 23.12 0.41
N ALA A 49 9.54 23.63 1.20
CA ALA A 49 9.38 23.78 2.64
C ALA A 49 8.30 24.82 3.00
N LYS A 50 8.21 25.92 2.25
CA LYS A 50 7.13 26.90 2.44
C LYS A 50 5.74 26.31 2.13
N ASP A 51 5.63 25.52 1.06
CA ASP A 51 4.42 24.79 0.67
C ASP A 51 3.97 23.82 1.78
N VAL A 52 4.89 22.99 2.28
CA VAL A 52 4.60 22.09 3.41
C VAL A 52 4.25 22.86 4.69
N ASN A 53 4.91 24.00 4.94
CA ASN A 53 4.70 24.80 6.14
C ASN A 53 3.26 25.35 6.25
N ILE A 54 2.62 25.61 5.10
CA ILE A 54 1.22 26.06 4.98
C ILE A 54 0.25 24.90 4.68
N LEU A 55 0.71 23.65 4.80
CA LEU A 55 -0.08 22.42 4.58
C LEU A 55 -0.68 22.32 3.17
N THR A 56 0.09 22.73 2.16
CA THR A 56 -0.17 22.49 0.75
C THR A 56 0.85 21.50 0.17
N ALA A 57 0.45 20.81 -0.90
CA ALA A 57 1.25 19.77 -1.57
C ALA A 57 1.34 20.09 -3.07
N MET A 58 1.82 21.28 -3.41
CA MET A 58 2.01 21.69 -4.81
C MET A 58 3.19 20.96 -5.45
N TYR A 59 4.20 20.61 -4.65
CA TYR A 59 5.45 20.02 -5.17
C TYR A 59 5.66 18.56 -4.79
N LEU A 60 5.10 18.11 -3.66
CA LEU A 60 5.28 16.74 -3.17
C LEU A 60 4.08 15.88 -3.52
N GLN A 61 4.35 14.69 -4.05
CA GLN A 61 3.36 13.64 -4.25
C GLN A 61 3.16 12.84 -2.95
N VAL A 62 2.03 12.13 -2.85
CA VAL A 62 1.73 11.23 -1.72
C VAL A 62 2.84 10.21 -1.49
N THR A 63 3.43 9.67 -2.57
CA THR A 63 4.55 8.71 -2.53
C THR A 63 5.81 9.30 -1.93
N ASP A 64 6.08 10.58 -2.21
CA ASP A 64 7.26 11.28 -1.70
C ASP A 64 7.10 11.48 -0.20
N ILE A 65 5.93 12.00 0.23
CA ILE A 65 5.63 12.24 1.64
C ILE A 65 5.72 10.93 2.44
N LYS A 66 5.17 9.82 1.91
CA LYS A 66 5.32 8.49 2.53
C LYS A 66 6.78 8.06 2.67
N THR A 67 7.57 8.23 1.61
CA THR A 67 8.99 7.87 1.62
C THR A 67 9.78 8.72 2.60
N ILE A 68 9.55 10.04 2.61
CA ILE A 68 10.18 11.00 3.53
C ILE A 68 9.84 10.67 4.98
N LEU A 69 8.57 10.36 5.28
CA LEU A 69 8.15 9.98 6.64
C LEU A 69 8.75 8.65 7.08
N ALA A 70 8.78 7.65 6.20
CA ALA A 70 9.37 6.34 6.48
C ALA A 70 10.89 6.42 6.69
N MET A 71 11.54 7.31 5.94
CA MET A 71 12.99 7.53 5.97
C MET A 71 13.37 8.79 6.77
N TRP A 72 12.50 9.26 7.68
CA TRP A 72 12.77 10.46 8.45
C TRP A 72 14.09 10.31 9.25
N PRO A 73 14.96 11.33 9.29
CA PRO A 73 16.25 11.21 9.97
C PRO A 73 16.05 10.94 11.47
N SER A 74 16.83 9.99 11.98
CA SER A 74 16.94 9.68 13.41
C SER A 74 17.56 10.86 14.16
N MET A 75 17.44 10.90 15.49
CA MET A 75 18.04 12.00 16.27
C MET A 75 19.54 12.15 16.03
N ALA A 76 20.29 11.03 15.91
CA ALA A 76 21.72 11.07 15.63
C ALA A 76 22.05 11.64 14.24
N GLU A 77 21.28 11.26 13.20
CA GLU A 77 21.45 11.82 11.86
C GLU A 77 21.06 13.29 11.79
N GLN A 78 20.04 13.68 12.56
CA GLN A 78 19.62 15.07 12.70
C GLN A 78 20.72 15.93 13.31
N ILE A 79 21.31 15.48 14.43
CA ILE A 79 22.47 16.13 15.05
C ILE A 79 23.63 16.22 14.07
N ALA A 80 23.96 15.14 13.37
CA ALA A 80 25.04 15.13 12.38
C ALA A 80 24.81 16.11 11.21
N LEU A 81 23.56 16.31 10.79
CA LEU A 81 23.18 17.32 9.79
C LEU A 81 23.31 18.75 10.35
N ASP A 82 22.96 18.95 11.62
CA ASP A 82 22.96 20.26 12.28
C ASP A 82 24.39 20.71 12.66
N GLU A 83 25.28 19.76 12.98
CA GLU A 83 26.70 20.00 13.30
C GLU A 83 27.58 20.17 12.05
N TYR A 84 27.04 19.89 10.86
CA TYR A 84 27.79 20.08 9.62
C TYR A 84 28.08 21.58 9.38
N SER A 85 29.36 21.93 9.50
CA SER A 85 29.87 23.30 9.34
C SER A 85 30.52 23.57 7.97
N GLY A 86 30.46 22.60 7.06
CA GLY A 86 30.96 22.76 5.70
C GLY A 86 29.98 23.50 4.78
N ASP A 87 30.32 23.57 3.50
CA ASP A 87 29.46 24.20 2.49
C ASP A 87 28.21 23.35 2.20
N PHE A 88 27.04 23.96 2.34
CA PHE A 88 25.74 23.36 2.05
C PHE A 88 25.67 22.78 0.63
N GLU A 89 26.33 23.40 -0.35
CA GLU A 89 26.32 22.94 -1.74
C GLU A 89 27.06 21.61 -1.95
N LEU A 90 27.97 21.27 -1.03
CA LEU A 90 28.69 20.00 -1.06
C LEU A 90 27.88 18.83 -0.49
N LEU A 91 26.76 19.09 0.18
CA LEU A 91 25.85 18.04 0.64
C LEU A 91 25.15 17.34 -0.54
N GLY A 92 24.83 16.06 -0.33
CA GLY A 92 23.91 15.31 -1.19
C GLY A 92 22.53 15.98 -1.26
N ARG A 93 21.78 15.70 -2.33
CA ARG A 93 20.51 16.41 -2.58
C ARG A 93 19.49 16.11 -1.49
N CYS A 94 19.44 14.88 -0.99
CA CYS A 94 18.55 14.50 0.09
C CYS A 94 18.92 15.18 1.42
N GLU A 95 20.21 15.33 1.72
CA GLU A 95 20.68 16.08 2.89
C GLU A 95 20.29 17.55 2.80
N GLN A 96 20.52 18.19 1.65
CA GLN A 96 20.08 19.56 1.40
C GLN A 96 18.55 19.71 1.60
N PHE A 97 17.77 18.76 1.10
CA PHE A 97 16.32 18.73 1.33
C PHE A 97 15.98 18.59 2.82
N LEU A 98 16.60 17.64 3.52
CA LEU A 98 16.34 17.37 4.94
C LEU A 98 16.69 18.57 5.83
N VAL A 99 17.82 19.24 5.59
CA VAL A 99 18.18 20.48 6.29
C VAL A 99 17.13 21.55 6.04
N THR A 100 16.71 21.73 4.79
CA THR A 100 15.74 22.77 4.42
C THR A 100 14.34 22.51 4.98
N ILE A 101 13.84 21.26 4.91
CA ILE A 101 12.50 20.91 5.37
C ILE A 101 12.44 20.90 6.91
N ARG A 102 13.51 20.49 7.61
CA ARG A 102 13.55 20.47 9.08
C ARG A 102 13.60 21.86 9.69
N ALA A 103 13.99 22.88 8.93
CA ALA A 103 13.98 24.27 9.39
C ALA A 103 12.57 24.82 9.65
N ILE A 104 11.51 24.19 9.13
CA ILE A 104 10.13 24.59 9.42
C ILE A 104 9.67 23.98 10.76
N PRO A 105 8.86 24.69 11.55
CA PRO A 105 8.38 24.17 12.83
C PRO A 105 7.51 22.93 12.62
N MET A 106 7.76 21.89 13.43
CA MET A 106 6.99 20.65 13.43
C MET A 106 6.90 19.99 12.05
N ALA A 107 8.01 20.00 11.29
CA ALA A 107 8.06 19.54 9.91
C ALA A 107 7.48 18.12 9.71
N LYS A 108 7.84 17.20 10.61
CA LYS A 108 7.42 15.80 10.56
C LYS A 108 5.91 15.67 10.75
N GLU A 109 5.37 16.35 11.76
CA GLU A 109 3.94 16.37 12.08
C GLU A 109 3.15 17.01 10.94
N LYS A 110 3.66 18.11 10.35
CA LYS A 110 3.04 18.75 9.18
C LYS A 110 2.99 17.82 7.98
N LEU A 111 4.05 17.07 7.70
CA LEU A 111 4.05 16.04 6.65
C LEU A 111 3.04 14.93 6.93
N GLN A 112 2.88 14.50 8.19
CA GLN A 112 1.85 13.52 8.58
C GLN A 112 0.42 14.08 8.37
N CYS A 113 0.18 15.31 8.79
CA CYS A 113 -1.10 16.00 8.58
C CYS A 113 -1.39 16.19 7.08
N LEU A 114 -0.39 16.56 6.29
CA LEU A 114 -0.52 16.73 4.85
C LEU A 114 -0.83 15.39 4.16
N LEU A 115 -0.14 14.31 4.53
CA LEU A 115 -0.44 12.96 4.04
C LEU A 115 -1.90 12.58 4.34
N LEU A 116 -2.34 12.80 5.57
CA LEU A 116 -3.74 12.55 5.96
C LEU A 116 -4.71 13.37 5.11
N LYS A 117 -4.46 14.68 4.94
CA LYS A 117 -5.29 15.58 4.14
C LYS A 117 -5.44 15.10 2.69
N LEU A 118 -4.37 14.57 2.10
CA LEU A 118 -4.40 14.07 0.72
C LEU A 118 -5.14 12.72 0.59
N GLU A 119 -5.08 11.86 1.60
CA GLU A 119 -5.65 10.51 1.53
C GLU A 119 -7.05 10.37 2.13
N ILE A 120 -7.50 11.32 2.97
CA ILE A 120 -8.74 11.13 3.74
C ILE A 120 -9.97 10.95 2.84
N ALA A 121 -10.04 11.68 1.73
CA ALA A 121 -11.17 11.60 0.80
C ALA A 121 -11.25 10.24 0.11
N SER A 122 -10.14 9.74 -0.43
CA SER A 122 -10.11 8.42 -1.09
C SER A 122 -10.31 7.28 -0.10
N ARG A 123 -9.76 7.39 1.11
CA ARG A 123 -9.98 6.42 2.19
C ARG A 123 -11.43 6.37 2.64
N ALA A 124 -12.07 7.53 2.81
CA ALA A 124 -13.48 7.62 3.17
C ALA A 124 -14.38 7.02 2.08
N GLU A 125 -14.10 7.35 0.81
CA GLU A 125 -14.86 6.82 -0.33
C GLU A 125 -14.72 5.30 -0.45
N HIS A 126 -13.49 4.77 -0.34
CA HIS A 126 -13.26 3.33 -0.34
C HIS A 126 -14.00 2.62 0.80
N LEU A 127 -13.98 3.19 2.01
CA LEU A 127 -14.73 2.66 3.15
C LEU A 127 -16.23 2.67 2.89
N LYS A 128 -16.76 3.78 2.37
CA LYS A 128 -18.17 3.91 2.00
C LYS A 128 -18.60 2.84 0.99
N GLN A 129 -17.83 2.66 -0.08
CA GLN A 129 -18.11 1.63 -1.10
C GLN A 129 -18.10 0.22 -0.51
N THR A 130 -17.17 -0.06 0.41
CA THR A 130 -17.11 -1.34 1.12
C THR A 130 -18.35 -1.58 1.97
N VAL A 131 -18.78 -0.56 2.72
CA VAL A 131 -20.00 -0.64 3.54
C VAL A 131 -21.23 -0.83 2.66
N GLU A 132 -21.38 -0.05 1.59
CA GLU A 132 -22.50 -0.18 0.66
C GLU A 132 -22.55 -1.57 0.02
N LEU A 133 -21.40 -2.13 -0.36
CA LEU A 133 -21.32 -3.48 -0.91
C LEU A 133 -21.83 -4.53 0.09
N VAL A 134 -21.36 -4.47 1.34
CA VAL A 134 -21.78 -5.40 2.40
C VAL A 134 -23.26 -5.23 2.72
N THR A 135 -23.72 -3.99 2.88
CA THR A 135 -25.14 -3.70 3.15
C THR A 135 -26.03 -4.22 2.02
N ARG A 136 -25.64 -4.00 0.76
CA ARG A 136 -26.38 -4.51 -0.40
C ARG A 136 -26.42 -6.03 -0.43
N ALA A 137 -25.28 -6.69 -0.19
CA ALA A 137 -25.21 -8.15 -0.16
C ALA A 137 -26.08 -8.73 0.96
N LEU A 138 -26.02 -8.17 2.16
CA LEU A 138 -26.87 -8.58 3.28
C LEU A 138 -28.34 -8.36 2.98
N ASN A 139 -28.71 -7.21 2.40
CA ASN A 139 -30.08 -6.94 2.01
C ASN A 139 -30.58 -7.99 1.01
N GLN A 140 -29.83 -8.25 -0.06
CA GLN A 140 -30.17 -9.27 -1.05
C GLN A 140 -30.36 -10.67 -0.45
N ILE A 141 -29.52 -11.07 0.50
CA ILE A 141 -29.63 -12.37 1.17
C ILE A 141 -30.86 -12.40 2.09
N CYS A 142 -31.05 -11.37 2.92
CA CYS A 142 -32.10 -11.32 3.92
C CYS A 142 -33.50 -11.12 3.33
N THR A 143 -33.63 -10.43 2.20
CA THR A 143 -34.94 -10.17 1.58
C THR A 143 -35.30 -11.14 0.45
N SER A 144 -34.38 -12.02 0.05
CA SER A 144 -34.64 -12.98 -1.02
C SER A 144 -35.49 -14.14 -0.53
N SER A 145 -36.77 -14.14 -0.91
CA SER A 145 -37.69 -15.26 -0.71
C SER A 145 -37.17 -16.54 -1.37
N LYS A 146 -36.61 -16.43 -2.57
CA LYS A 146 -36.00 -17.55 -3.31
C LYS A 146 -34.82 -18.16 -2.55
N PHE A 147 -33.92 -17.33 -2.02
CA PHE A 147 -32.80 -17.82 -1.23
C PHE A 147 -33.30 -18.51 0.05
N THR A 148 -34.26 -17.89 0.74
CA THR A 148 -34.90 -18.49 1.93
C THR A 148 -35.53 -19.85 1.61
N GLU A 149 -36.22 -19.96 0.48
CA GLU A 149 -36.81 -21.23 0.02
C GLU A 149 -35.73 -22.28 -0.24
N VAL A 150 -34.67 -21.93 -0.98
CA VAL A 150 -33.55 -22.86 -1.25
C VAL A 150 -32.89 -23.33 0.04
N ILE A 151 -32.65 -22.43 1.02
CA ILE A 151 -32.07 -22.82 2.31
C ILE A 151 -33.00 -23.75 3.11
N ARG A 152 -34.33 -23.54 3.05
CA ARG A 152 -35.30 -24.47 3.67
C ARG A 152 -35.27 -25.84 3.00
N LEU A 153 -35.20 -25.87 1.67
CA LEU A 153 -35.13 -27.13 0.93
C LEU A 153 -33.84 -27.88 1.20
N LEU A 154 -32.71 -27.16 1.29
CA LEU A 154 -31.42 -27.73 1.66
C LEU A 154 -31.43 -28.32 3.07
N ARG A 155 -32.06 -27.62 4.02
CA ARG A 155 -32.27 -28.14 5.37
C ARG A 155 -33.08 -29.43 5.35
N ASP A 156 -34.21 -29.45 4.65
CA ASP A 156 -35.10 -30.61 4.59
C ASP A 156 -34.43 -31.80 3.89
N PHE A 157 -33.71 -31.53 2.80
CA PHE A 157 -32.91 -32.52 2.08
C PHE A 157 -31.78 -33.07 2.96
N GLY A 158 -31.07 -32.22 3.69
CA GLY A 158 -30.00 -32.63 4.61
C GLY A 158 -30.51 -33.50 5.76
N ASN A 159 -31.64 -33.11 6.39
CA ASN A 159 -32.27 -33.92 7.43
C ASN A 159 -32.70 -35.30 6.89
N LEU A 160 -33.27 -35.35 5.67
CA LEU A 160 -33.63 -36.61 5.02
C LEU A 160 -32.40 -37.47 4.73
N ALA A 161 -31.35 -36.89 4.14
CA ALA A 161 -30.13 -37.61 3.76
C ALA A 161 -29.36 -38.14 4.98
N ASN A 162 -29.44 -37.45 6.12
CA ASN A 162 -28.81 -37.87 7.38
C ASN A 162 -29.73 -38.73 8.26
N GLU A 163 -30.92 -39.09 7.78
CA GLU A 163 -31.94 -39.83 8.55
C GLU A 163 -32.29 -39.14 9.89
N GLU A 164 -32.20 -37.81 9.95
CA GLU A 164 -32.50 -37.01 11.14
C GLU A 164 -34.00 -36.68 11.20
N PHE A 165 -34.73 -37.47 11.98
CA PHE A 165 -36.18 -37.32 12.16
C PHE A 165 -36.58 -36.91 13.58
N ALA A 166 -37.79 -36.36 13.72
CA ALA A 166 -38.43 -36.00 14.98
C ALA A 166 -37.50 -35.22 15.93
N ALA A 167 -37.04 -35.84 17.02
CA ALA A 167 -36.21 -35.19 18.04
C ALA A 167 -34.83 -34.73 17.55
N ASN A 168 -34.32 -35.32 16.46
CA ASN A 168 -33.01 -34.99 15.90
C ASN A 168 -33.06 -34.01 14.72
N TYR A 169 -34.27 -33.63 14.29
CA TYR A 169 -34.48 -32.76 13.13
C TYR A 169 -33.85 -31.37 13.33
N LYS A 170 -32.96 -30.96 12.42
CA LYS A 170 -32.32 -29.64 12.48
C LYS A 170 -33.27 -28.58 11.97
N THR A 171 -33.59 -27.62 12.84
CA THR A 171 -34.43 -26.46 12.49
C THR A 171 -33.67 -25.35 11.76
N ARG A 172 -32.33 -25.40 11.79
CA ARG A 172 -31.42 -24.41 11.19
C ARG A 172 -30.46 -25.09 10.22
N PHE A 173 -30.00 -24.33 9.23
CA PHE A 173 -28.99 -24.76 8.28
C PHE A 173 -27.83 -23.75 8.30
N SER A 174 -26.60 -24.24 8.40
CA SER A 174 -25.40 -23.39 8.36
C SER A 174 -25.04 -23.07 6.92
N LEU A 175 -24.78 -21.80 6.61
CA LEU A 175 -24.30 -21.41 5.28
C LEU A 175 -22.92 -22.02 4.96
N GLU A 176 -22.11 -22.33 5.98
CA GLU A 176 -20.83 -23.02 5.79
C GLU A 176 -21.02 -24.43 5.22
N SER A 177 -22.16 -25.09 5.52
CA SER A 177 -22.47 -26.41 4.96
C SER A 177 -22.59 -26.38 3.44
N LEU A 178 -22.94 -25.25 2.83
CA LEU A 178 -22.97 -25.10 1.36
C LEU A 178 -21.61 -25.41 0.72
N LEU A 179 -20.52 -25.04 1.38
CA LEU A 179 -19.15 -25.28 0.89
C LEU A 179 -18.76 -26.76 0.90
N LYS A 180 -19.45 -27.58 1.69
CA LYS A 180 -19.14 -29.00 1.88
C LYS A 180 -19.94 -29.90 0.93
N MET A 181 -21.04 -29.39 0.39
CA MET A 181 -21.99 -30.17 -0.40
C MET A 181 -21.40 -30.79 -1.67
N ASP A 182 -20.43 -30.13 -2.30
CA ASP A 182 -19.76 -30.60 -3.52
C ASP A 182 -18.64 -31.62 -3.21
N HIS A 183 -18.30 -31.80 -1.93
CA HIS A 183 -17.24 -32.71 -1.50
C HIS A 183 -17.77 -33.97 -0.80
N THR A 184 -18.95 -33.89 -0.19
CA THR A 184 -19.60 -35.04 0.43
C THR A 184 -20.28 -35.89 -0.64
N LYS A 185 -19.80 -37.13 -0.81
CA LYS A 185 -20.29 -38.07 -1.83
C LYS A 185 -21.25 -39.11 -1.24
N ALA A 186 -22.20 -39.53 -2.04
CA ALA A 186 -23.09 -40.66 -1.77
C ALA A 186 -22.32 -41.99 -1.79
N PHE A 187 -23.01 -43.09 -1.46
CA PHE A 187 -22.44 -44.43 -1.40
C PHE A 187 -21.76 -44.88 -2.71
N ASP A 188 -22.25 -44.39 -3.85
CA ASP A 188 -21.68 -44.63 -5.18
C ASP A 188 -20.31 -43.97 -5.41
N LYS A 189 -19.85 -43.13 -4.47
CA LYS A 189 -18.61 -42.33 -4.52
C LYS A 189 -18.48 -41.44 -5.76
N LYS A 190 -19.58 -41.19 -6.47
CA LYS A 190 -19.65 -40.40 -7.70
C LYS A 190 -20.58 -39.21 -7.55
N THR A 191 -21.77 -39.43 -7.02
CA THR A 191 -22.79 -38.40 -6.85
C THR A 191 -22.52 -37.60 -5.58
N THR A 192 -22.47 -36.27 -5.66
CA THR A 192 -22.33 -35.40 -4.49
C THR A 192 -23.69 -35.11 -3.84
N ILE A 193 -23.68 -34.63 -2.59
CA ILE A 193 -24.90 -34.11 -1.95
C ILE A 193 -25.48 -32.96 -2.77
N PHE A 194 -24.63 -32.14 -3.41
CA PHE A 194 -25.06 -31.08 -4.31
C PHE A 194 -25.79 -31.63 -5.55
N ASP A 195 -25.25 -32.67 -6.20
CA ASP A 195 -25.88 -33.31 -7.36
C ASP A 195 -27.26 -33.89 -7.02
N GLY A 196 -27.35 -34.60 -5.88
CA GLY A 196 -28.60 -35.16 -5.39
C GLY A 196 -29.64 -34.07 -5.10
N PHE A 197 -29.22 -32.97 -4.47
CA PHE A 197 -30.09 -31.82 -4.22
C PHE A 197 -30.60 -31.18 -5.51
N LEU A 198 -29.75 -31.00 -6.52
CA LEU A 198 -30.14 -30.47 -7.83
C LEU A 198 -31.15 -31.37 -8.54
N GLN A 199 -31.02 -32.69 -8.43
CA GLN A 199 -31.99 -33.63 -8.98
C GLN A 199 -33.36 -33.45 -8.33
N VAL A 200 -33.42 -33.32 -7.00
CA VAL A 200 -34.67 -33.07 -6.27
C VAL A 200 -35.30 -31.74 -6.68
N LEU A 201 -34.49 -30.68 -6.84
CA LEU A 201 -34.99 -29.38 -7.29
C LEU A 201 -35.57 -29.42 -8.70
N ARG A 202 -34.95 -30.16 -9.64
CA ARG A 202 -35.39 -30.25 -11.04
C ARG A 202 -36.69 -31.02 -11.23
N VAL A 203 -36.94 -32.01 -10.37
CA VAL A 203 -38.15 -32.86 -10.44
C VAL A 203 -39.35 -32.19 -9.75
N ARG A 204 -39.10 -31.15 -8.96
CA ARG A 204 -40.17 -30.44 -8.26
C ARG A 204 -40.98 -29.59 -9.26
N PRO A 205 -42.31 -29.74 -9.33
CA PRO A 205 -43.13 -28.89 -10.18
C PRO A 205 -43.03 -27.44 -9.71
N HIS A 206 -42.80 -26.50 -10.62
CA HIS A 206 -42.84 -25.08 -10.33
C HIS A 206 -44.28 -24.69 -9.98
N THR A 207 -44.61 -24.62 -8.69
CA THR A 207 -45.81 -23.91 -8.25
C THR A 207 -45.56 -22.42 -8.46
N GLN A 208 -46.18 -21.86 -9.51
CA GLN A 208 -46.27 -20.41 -9.75
C GLN A 208 -47.04 -19.71 -8.62
#